data_AF-A0A9P1HDC5-F1
#
_entry.id   AF-A0A9P1HDC5-F1
#
_cell.length_a   1.000
_cell.length_b   1.000
_cell.length_c   1.000
_cell.angle_alpha   90.00
_cell.angle_beta   90.00
_cell.angle_gamma   90.00
#
_symmetry.space_group_name_H-M   'P 1'
#
loop_
_entity.id
_entity.type
_entity.pdbx_description
1 polymer ?
#
loop_
_entity_poly.entity_id
_entity_poly.type
_entity_poly.pdbx_seq_one_letter_code
_entity_poly.pdbx_strand_id
1 'polypeptide(L)'
;MVISQLKCETIVETNLVEKVCPQFLRRAATTDNTCDSSDHNSFKFHFLHLIRDTNAVHRPKLLYLLGGSGGFVFFSIVDIEMPERTNISKIATSIKEISPSTLPHYSKLSLSVQSTDVTNSIYDNEAQLLYLMTKTGPRGTPSSHCFVFGVRDVFTSGQSTIQPIFEFPLHISMTGKYYWSADPYSDEIYYSTSVTGEHTSTLFMIKSKKLLFALRYGDDGIVVSPPHTKRLHYIVSGNVMFSYGLGDQSIEGHDLVGYMKSANNSSEFGISCTAKISDYHERFRTLPSFQAVIVIRDVDYCLLNGLDDYYCKKEYDAFMIDNGYVVEEGMSSGTVFLLVLVVFLSILVLLLLLCVCCMKRNLENSYFEEKGQPTVYYPNLPRNPSFLDDSVDTWRH
;
A
#
# COMPACT_ATOMS: atom_id res chain seq x y z
N MET A 1 0.19 7.99 11.00
CA MET A 1 0.19 7.38 12.37
C MET A 1 1.15 6.21 12.39
N VAL A 2 1.73 5.84 13.54
CA VAL A 2 2.63 4.68 13.66
C VAL A 2 2.16 3.78 14.81
N ILE A 3 2.11 2.48 14.55
CA ILE A 3 1.89 1.44 15.56
C ILE A 3 3.15 0.60 15.62
N SER A 4 3.78 0.52 16.78
CA SER A 4 4.98 -0.30 16.97
C SER A 4 4.77 -1.30 18.09
N GLN A 5 5.20 -2.54 17.88
CA GLN A 5 5.27 -3.55 18.92
C GLN A 5 6.69 -3.69 19.45
N LEU A 6 6.84 -3.46 20.76
CA LEU A 6 8.04 -3.69 21.54
C LEU A 6 7.78 -4.81 22.57
N LYS A 7 8.13 -6.06 22.23
CA LYS A 7 7.90 -7.25 23.09
C LYS A 7 6.45 -7.37 23.58
N CYS A 8 6.13 -6.75 24.71
CA CYS A 8 4.84 -6.82 25.40
C CYS A 8 4.07 -5.48 25.44
N GLU A 9 4.61 -4.45 24.78
CA GLU A 9 4.00 -3.14 24.70
C GLU A 9 3.70 -2.78 23.24
N THR A 10 2.44 -2.42 22.97
CA THR A 10 2.06 -1.79 21.71
C THR A 10 2.01 -0.29 21.92
N ILE A 11 2.82 0.44 21.17
CA ILE A 11 2.84 1.91 21.19
C ILE A 11 2.13 2.40 19.95
N VAL A 12 1.11 3.23 20.17
CA VAL A 12 0.39 3.93 19.11
C VAL A 12 0.76 5.40 19.19
N GLU A 13 1.44 5.90 18.17
CA GLU A 13 1.85 7.29 18.04
C GLU A 13 1.14 7.98 16.88
N THR A 14 0.52 9.11 17.18
CA THR A 14 -0.13 9.99 16.20
C THR A 14 0.61 11.32 16.11
N ASN A 15 0.46 12.01 14.98
CA ASN A 15 1.04 13.35 14.75
C ASN A 15 2.56 13.40 14.97
N LEU A 16 3.29 12.52 14.27
CA LEU A 16 4.76 12.56 14.29
C LEU A 16 5.24 13.89 13.71
N VAL A 17 6.00 14.64 14.51
CA VAL A 17 6.58 15.93 14.11
C VAL A 17 7.92 15.68 13.45
N GLU A 18 8.15 16.32 12.31
CA GLU A 18 9.45 16.27 11.62
C GLU A 18 10.61 16.60 12.57
N LYS A 19 11.72 15.87 12.44
CA LYS A 19 12.96 16.04 13.23
C LYS A 19 12.83 15.76 14.74
N VAL A 20 11.66 15.35 15.24
CA VAL A 20 11.52 14.84 16.61
C VAL A 20 11.63 13.33 16.58
N CYS A 21 12.46 12.78 17.48
CA CYS A 21 12.56 11.34 17.62
C CYS A 21 11.24 10.72 18.12
N PRO A 22 10.64 9.77 17.37
CA PRO A 22 9.48 9.00 17.82
C PRO A 22 9.72 8.30 19.17
N GLN A 23 8.67 8.19 19.99
CA GLN A 23 8.79 7.59 21.32
C GLN A 23 9.15 6.11 21.25
N PHE A 24 8.65 5.37 20.26
CA PHE A 24 8.98 3.96 20.08
C PHE A 24 10.47 3.73 19.83
N LEU A 25 11.13 4.61 19.06
CA LEU A 25 12.58 4.55 18.87
C LEU A 25 13.35 4.88 20.14
N ARG A 26 12.85 5.83 20.96
CA ARG A 26 13.46 6.16 22.26
C ARG A 26 13.30 5.03 23.27
N ARG A 27 12.10 4.46 23.38
CA ARG A 27 11.75 3.43 24.36
C ARG A 27 12.46 2.11 24.09
N ALA A 28 12.63 1.75 22.82
CA ALA A 28 13.35 0.54 22.44
C ALA A 28 14.74 0.45 23.07
N ALA A 29 15.44 1.58 23.25
CA ALA A 29 16.77 1.58 23.85
C ALA A 29 16.78 1.50 25.39
N THR A 30 15.64 1.73 26.04
CA THR A 30 15.54 1.89 27.50
C THR A 30 14.69 0.82 28.18
N THR A 31 13.92 0.03 27.43
CA THR A 31 13.01 -0.96 28.03
C THR A 31 13.79 -2.11 28.63
N ASP A 32 13.61 -2.28 29.93
CA ASP A 32 14.01 -3.47 30.66
C ASP A 32 13.38 -4.69 29.98
N ASN A 33 14.20 -5.70 29.73
CA ASN A 33 13.86 -6.79 28.82
C ASN A 33 12.85 -7.80 29.38
N THR A 34 12.40 -7.59 30.61
CA THR A 34 11.52 -8.45 31.37
C THR A 34 10.07 -8.02 31.19
N CYS A 35 9.31 -8.78 30.41
CA CYS A 35 7.88 -8.81 30.62
C CYS A 35 7.65 -9.59 31.90
N ASP A 36 7.08 -8.98 32.94
CA ASP A 36 6.74 -9.67 34.19
C ASP A 36 5.60 -10.67 33.92
N SER A 37 5.95 -11.82 33.35
CA SER A 37 5.02 -12.92 33.11
C SER A 37 4.91 -13.79 34.36
N SER A 38 4.46 -13.20 35.47
CA SER A 38 4.09 -13.99 36.66
C SER A 38 2.79 -14.78 36.45
N ASP A 39 2.01 -14.45 35.41
CA ASP A 39 0.78 -15.16 35.08
C ASP A 39 1.04 -16.34 34.12
N HIS A 40 0.81 -17.55 34.62
CA HIS A 40 0.89 -18.82 33.89
C HIS A 40 -0.11 -18.95 32.70
N ASN A 41 -1.01 -17.99 32.52
CA ASN A 41 -1.94 -17.88 31.39
C ASN A 41 -1.55 -16.79 30.36
N SER A 42 -0.35 -16.22 30.47
CA SER A 42 0.11 -15.19 29.54
C SER A 42 0.39 -15.76 28.15
N PHE A 43 -0.14 -15.10 27.13
CA PHE A 43 0.24 -15.39 25.75
C PHE A 43 1.49 -14.57 25.42
N LYS A 44 2.43 -15.20 24.73
CA LYS A 44 3.63 -14.52 24.22
C LYS A 44 3.31 -13.89 22.87
N PHE A 45 3.51 -12.59 22.73
CA PHE A 45 3.39 -11.96 21.42
C PHE A 45 4.45 -12.51 20.44
N HIS A 46 4.04 -12.83 19.21
CA HIS A 46 4.95 -13.17 18.11
C HIS A 46 5.03 -12.08 17.04
N PHE A 47 3.92 -11.76 16.38
CA PHE A 47 3.89 -10.85 15.23
C PHE A 47 2.59 -10.04 15.17
N LEU A 48 2.67 -8.88 14.51
CA LEU A 48 1.56 -7.98 14.25
C LEU A 48 1.60 -7.58 12.78
N HIS A 49 0.45 -7.67 12.11
CA HIS A 49 0.29 -7.25 10.72
C HIS A 49 -0.88 -6.28 10.58
N LEU A 50 -0.76 -5.34 9.64
CA LEU A 50 -1.87 -4.50 9.22
C LEU A 50 -2.67 -5.21 8.12
N ILE A 51 -3.96 -5.41 8.36
CA ILE A 51 -4.91 -5.83 7.32
C ILE A 51 -5.65 -4.59 6.82
N ARG A 52 -5.51 -4.31 5.53
CA ARG A 52 -6.14 -3.18 4.85
C ARG A 52 -7.25 -3.67 3.93
N ASP A 53 -8.28 -2.84 3.81
CA ASP A 53 -9.20 -2.96 2.69
C ASP A 53 -8.57 -2.20 1.51
N THR A 54 -8.17 -2.93 0.47
CA THR A 54 -7.56 -2.32 -0.72
C THR A 54 -8.51 -1.38 -1.46
N ASN A 55 -9.82 -1.53 -1.25
CA ASN A 55 -10.83 -0.62 -1.79
C ASN A 55 -11.11 0.59 -0.87
N ALA A 56 -10.46 0.65 0.29
CA ALA A 56 -10.63 1.71 1.28
C ALA A 56 -12.09 1.94 1.73
N VAL A 57 -12.93 0.89 1.73
CA VAL A 57 -14.33 0.97 2.18
C VAL A 57 -14.42 0.75 3.69
N HIS A 58 -13.63 -0.19 4.21
CA HIS A 58 -13.65 -0.57 5.61
C HIS A 58 -12.41 -0.07 6.35
N ARG A 59 -12.57 0.19 7.64
CA ARG A 59 -11.46 0.53 8.54
C ARG A 59 -10.41 -0.59 8.55
N PRO A 60 -9.11 -0.25 8.52
CA PRO A 60 -8.06 -1.26 8.64
C PRO A 60 -8.13 -1.98 9.99
N LYS A 61 -7.65 -3.21 10.01
CA LYS A 61 -7.61 -4.08 11.20
C LYS A 61 -6.19 -4.54 11.49
N LEU A 62 -5.95 -5.02 12.70
CA LEU A 62 -4.69 -5.62 13.09
C LEU A 62 -4.83 -7.12 13.26
N LEU A 63 -3.92 -7.88 12.67
CA LEU A 63 -3.76 -9.31 12.88
C LEU A 63 -2.64 -9.55 13.89
N TYR A 64 -3.02 -10.04 15.06
CA TYR A 64 -2.12 -10.48 16.10
C TYR A 64 -1.83 -11.98 15.95
N LEU A 65 -0.55 -12.35 16.01
CA LEU A 65 -0.12 -13.73 16.20
C LEU A 65 0.49 -13.87 17.59
N LEU A 66 -0.04 -14.82 18.35
CA LEU A 66 0.24 -15.00 19.78
C LEU A 66 0.61 -16.46 20.05
N GLY A 67 1.53 -16.70 20.98
CA GLY A 67 1.92 -18.02 21.44
C GLY A 67 1.24 -18.31 22.77
N GLY A 68 0.40 -19.34 22.84
CA GLY A 68 -0.29 -19.69 24.08
C GLY A 68 0.50 -20.68 24.95
N SER A 69 0.04 -20.85 26.20
CA SER A 69 0.63 -21.73 27.22
C SER A 69 0.67 -23.23 26.85
N GLY A 70 -0.14 -23.66 25.87
CA GLY A 70 -0.09 -25.01 25.29
C GLY A 70 0.92 -25.18 24.16
N GLY A 71 1.78 -24.19 23.91
CA GLY A 71 2.72 -24.19 22.80
C GLY A 71 2.05 -23.99 21.44
N PHE A 72 0.79 -23.60 21.37
CA PHE A 72 0.10 -23.35 20.09
C PHE A 72 0.20 -21.89 19.66
N VAL A 73 0.10 -21.66 18.35
CA VAL A 73 -0.08 -20.32 17.80
C VAL A 73 -1.58 -20.00 17.74
N PHE A 74 -1.93 -18.82 18.23
CA PHE A 74 -3.26 -18.25 18.19
C PHE A 74 -3.23 -16.99 17.33
N PHE A 75 -4.37 -16.67 16.75
CA PHE A 75 -4.58 -15.41 16.06
C PHE A 75 -5.75 -14.65 16.64
N SER A 76 -5.70 -13.34 16.51
CA SER A 76 -6.84 -12.45 16.76
C SER A 76 -6.79 -11.34 15.73
N ILE A 77 -7.95 -11.00 15.17
CA ILE A 77 -8.11 -9.85 14.28
C ILE A 77 -8.94 -8.84 15.03
N VAL A 78 -8.38 -7.65 15.22
CA VAL A 78 -9.01 -6.60 16.02
C VAL A 78 -9.09 -5.30 15.24
N ASP A 79 -10.12 -4.51 15.55
CA ASP A 79 -10.23 -3.15 15.04
C ASP A 79 -9.17 -2.26 15.68
N ILE A 80 -8.67 -1.29 14.91
CA ILE A 80 -7.69 -0.33 15.41
C ILE A 80 -8.44 0.76 16.16
N GLU A 81 -8.20 0.85 17.46
CA GLU A 81 -8.75 1.91 18.29
C GLU A 81 -7.87 3.16 18.19
N MET A 82 -8.50 4.29 17.89
CA MET A 82 -7.83 5.59 17.94
C MET A 82 -7.72 6.02 19.40
N PRO A 83 -6.55 6.48 19.86
CA PRO A 83 -6.42 6.97 21.22
C PRO A 83 -7.29 8.22 21.40
N GLU A 84 -7.97 8.34 22.54
CA GLU A 84 -8.85 9.47 22.84
C GLU A 84 -8.11 10.80 22.70
N ARG A 85 -8.73 11.78 22.02
CA ARG A 85 -8.16 13.11 21.74
C ARG A 85 -8.07 13.97 23.01
N THR A 86 -7.27 13.55 23.99
CA THR A 86 -6.99 14.33 25.19
C THR A 86 -5.66 15.07 24.98
N ASN A 87 -5.77 16.30 24.47
CA ASN A 87 -4.68 17.22 24.08
C ASN A 87 -3.83 16.81 22.85
N ILE A 88 -3.85 17.72 21.86
CA ILE A 88 -3.35 17.57 20.48
C ILE A 88 -1.82 17.43 20.39
N SER A 89 -1.07 17.67 21.47
CA SER A 89 0.38 17.56 21.48
C SER A 89 0.86 16.17 21.88
N LYS A 90 1.03 15.29 20.89
CA LYS A 90 1.69 13.96 20.97
C LYS A 90 0.98 12.97 21.89
N ILE A 91 -0.01 12.26 21.34
CA ILE A 91 -0.59 11.10 22.02
C ILE A 91 0.24 9.87 21.61
N ALA A 92 1.17 9.50 22.48
CA ALA A 92 1.81 8.19 22.46
C ALA A 92 1.09 7.33 23.49
N THR A 93 0.12 6.53 23.05
CA THR A 93 -0.57 5.61 23.94
C THR A 93 0.20 4.31 23.98
N SER A 94 0.68 3.98 25.17
CA SER A 94 1.37 2.73 25.46
C SER A 94 0.34 1.76 26.03
N ILE A 95 -0.09 0.81 25.23
CA ILE A 95 -0.91 -0.30 25.70
C ILE A 95 0.07 -1.35 26.24
N LYS A 96 0.31 -1.28 27.55
CA LYS A 96 1.05 -2.32 28.27
C LYS A 96 0.10 -3.50 28.46
N GLU A 97 0.51 -4.65 27.94
CA GLU A 97 -0.21 -5.92 28.04
C GLU A 97 -1.52 -5.95 27.25
N ILE A 98 -1.39 -6.39 26.00
CA ILE A 98 -2.50 -7.08 25.34
C ILE A 98 -2.65 -8.42 26.05
N SER A 99 -3.37 -8.41 27.16
CA SER A 99 -3.78 -9.64 27.82
C SER A 99 -4.76 -10.38 26.90
N PRO A 100 -4.72 -11.72 26.83
CA PRO A 100 -5.69 -12.49 26.05
C PRO A 100 -7.14 -12.24 26.46
N SER A 101 -7.35 -11.75 27.69
CA SER A 101 -8.66 -11.35 28.20
C SER A 101 -9.15 -10.01 27.66
N THR A 102 -8.25 -9.16 27.13
CA THR A 102 -8.61 -7.88 26.51
C THR A 102 -8.78 -7.98 25.00
N LEU A 103 -8.27 -9.05 24.36
CA LEU A 103 -8.53 -9.31 22.95
C LEU A 103 -9.90 -9.96 22.75
N PRO A 104 -10.82 -9.30 22.03
CA PRO A 104 -12.07 -9.94 21.62
C PRO A 104 -11.74 -11.11 20.68
N HIS A 105 -12.30 -12.29 20.98
CA HIS A 105 -12.32 -13.46 20.09
C HIS A 105 -10.94 -13.86 19.51
N TYR A 106 -10.12 -14.58 20.29
CA TYR A 106 -8.95 -15.27 19.75
C TYR A 106 -9.31 -16.71 19.32
N SER A 107 -8.73 -17.14 18.22
CA SER A 107 -8.90 -18.49 17.68
C SER A 107 -7.55 -19.18 17.54
N LYS A 108 -7.51 -20.46 17.86
CA LYS A 108 -6.31 -21.29 17.67
C LYS A 108 -6.10 -21.50 16.16
N LEU A 109 -4.87 -21.28 15.66
CA LEU A 109 -4.53 -21.76 14.33
C LEU A 109 -4.63 -23.28 14.34
N SER A 110 -5.41 -23.85 13.43
CA SER A 110 -5.81 -25.26 13.42
C SER A 110 -4.66 -26.28 13.31
N LEU A 111 -3.41 -25.83 13.21
CA LEU A 111 -2.23 -26.67 13.06
C LEU A 111 -1.49 -26.93 14.39
N SER A 112 -0.79 -28.05 14.44
CA SER A 112 0.19 -28.40 15.49
C SER A 112 1.50 -27.61 15.36
N VAL A 113 1.44 -26.35 14.90
CA VAL A 113 2.61 -25.47 14.87
C VAL A 113 2.92 -25.07 16.30
N GLN A 114 4.11 -25.46 16.76
CA GLN A 114 4.57 -25.02 18.06
C GLN A 114 4.98 -23.55 17.99
N SER A 115 4.49 -22.75 18.92
CA SER A 115 4.75 -21.31 19.02
C SER A 115 6.26 -21.02 19.11
N THR A 116 7.02 -21.90 19.77
CA THR A 116 8.48 -21.83 19.89
C THR A 116 9.21 -21.99 18.56
N ASP A 117 8.57 -22.61 17.58
CA ASP A 117 9.17 -22.93 16.30
C ASP A 117 8.92 -21.84 15.25
N VAL A 118 8.00 -20.90 15.50
CA VAL A 118 7.72 -19.80 14.58
C VAL A 118 8.91 -18.86 14.53
N THR A 119 9.45 -18.66 13.33
CA THR A 119 10.59 -17.78 13.07
C THR A 119 10.18 -16.43 12.53
N ASN A 120 9.21 -16.39 11.62
CA ASN A 120 8.75 -15.19 10.94
C ASN A 120 7.31 -15.38 10.47
N SER A 121 6.63 -14.28 10.20
CA SER A 121 5.35 -14.29 9.49
C SER A 121 5.27 -13.11 8.53
N ILE A 122 4.51 -13.28 7.46
CA ILE A 122 4.30 -12.26 6.43
C ILE A 122 2.81 -12.28 6.08
N TYR A 123 2.17 -11.12 6.11
CA TYR A 123 0.80 -10.97 5.64
C TYR A 123 0.77 -10.25 4.30
N ASP A 124 0.28 -10.94 3.27
CA ASP A 124 0.04 -10.38 1.95
C ASP A 124 -1.39 -9.83 1.90
N ASN A 125 -1.50 -8.50 1.88
CA ASN A 125 -2.78 -7.79 1.85
C ASN A 125 -3.53 -7.97 0.52
N GLU A 126 -2.81 -8.13 -0.60
CA GLU A 126 -3.43 -8.26 -1.92
C GLU A 126 -4.06 -9.65 -2.07
N ALA A 127 -3.34 -10.70 -1.69
CA ALA A 127 -3.83 -12.07 -1.77
C ALA A 127 -4.64 -12.52 -0.53
N GLN A 128 -4.65 -11.72 0.54
CA GLN A 128 -5.20 -12.07 1.86
C GLN A 128 -4.61 -13.38 2.42
N LEU A 129 -3.29 -13.55 2.25
CA LEU A 129 -2.56 -14.75 2.66
C LEU A 129 -1.62 -14.45 3.82
N LEU A 130 -1.67 -15.29 4.85
CA LEU A 130 -0.69 -15.31 5.93
C LEU A 130 0.32 -16.43 5.68
N TYR A 131 1.59 -16.06 5.53
CA TYR A 131 2.72 -16.99 5.45
C TYR A 131 3.37 -17.08 6.83
N LEU A 132 3.47 -18.29 7.36
CA LEU A 132 4.06 -18.57 8.67
C LEU A 132 5.29 -19.49 8.48
N MET A 133 6.47 -18.98 8.78
CA MET A 133 7.73 -19.71 8.64
C MET A 133 8.14 -20.32 9.98
N THR A 134 8.45 -21.61 9.99
CA THR A 134 8.79 -22.38 11.20
C THR A 134 10.13 -23.08 11.06
N LYS A 135 10.80 -23.36 12.20
CA LYS A 135 12.05 -24.14 12.25
C LYS A 135 11.81 -25.64 12.05
N THR A 136 10.61 -26.09 12.39
CA THR A 136 10.20 -27.50 12.33
C THR A 136 9.02 -27.65 11.37
N GLY A 137 8.97 -28.81 10.71
CA GLY A 137 7.88 -29.18 9.84
C GLY A 137 6.74 -29.87 10.59
N PRO A 138 5.74 -30.38 9.85
CA PRO A 138 4.64 -31.14 10.42
C PRO A 138 5.17 -32.28 11.32
N ARG A 139 4.54 -32.43 12.49
CA ARG A 139 4.88 -33.45 13.51
C ARG A 139 6.30 -33.31 14.10
N GLY A 140 6.91 -32.12 14.04
CA GLY A 140 8.20 -31.84 14.69
C GLY A 140 9.41 -32.33 13.90
N THR A 141 9.26 -32.53 12.59
CA THR A 141 10.38 -32.87 11.71
C THR A 141 11.39 -31.70 11.70
N PRO A 142 12.72 -31.96 11.76
CA PRO A 142 13.74 -30.91 11.83
C PRO A 142 14.02 -30.31 10.44
N SER A 143 12.98 -29.79 9.79
CA SER A 143 13.05 -29.07 8.53
C SER A 143 12.33 -27.73 8.70
N SER A 144 12.90 -26.65 8.15
CA SER A 144 12.18 -25.38 8.11
C SER A 144 11.01 -25.48 7.14
N HIS A 145 9.84 -24.99 7.53
CA HIS A 145 8.63 -25.06 6.72
C HIS A 145 7.96 -23.69 6.60
N CYS A 146 7.16 -23.54 5.54
CA CYS A 146 6.23 -22.44 5.39
C CYS A 146 4.81 -23.00 5.35
N PHE A 147 3.95 -22.50 6.25
CA PHE A 147 2.52 -22.73 6.25
C PHE A 147 1.82 -21.49 5.69
N VAL A 148 0.92 -21.69 4.73
CA VAL A 148 0.17 -20.63 4.08
C VAL A 148 -1.28 -20.76 4.49
N PHE A 149 -1.85 -19.68 5.02
CA PHE A 149 -3.23 -19.60 5.44
C PHE A 149 -3.98 -18.54 4.65
N GLY A 150 -5.22 -18.84 4.28
CA GLY A 150 -6.16 -17.84 3.77
C GLY A 150 -6.85 -17.16 4.92
N VAL A 151 -6.86 -15.84 4.92
CA VAL A 151 -7.60 -15.01 5.88
C VAL A 151 -8.83 -14.48 5.18
N ARG A 152 -10.02 -14.86 5.65
CA ARG A 152 -11.30 -14.52 5.03
C ARG A 152 -12.21 -13.82 6.01
N ASP A 153 -13.23 -13.14 5.46
CA ASP A 153 -14.28 -12.52 6.23
C ASP A 153 -13.73 -11.50 7.25
N VAL A 154 -12.69 -10.76 6.85
CA VAL A 154 -12.01 -9.78 7.72
C VAL A 154 -12.91 -8.58 7.99
N PHE A 155 -13.59 -8.11 6.94
CA PHE A 155 -14.38 -6.87 6.97
C PHE A 155 -15.90 -7.11 7.00
N THR A 156 -16.35 -8.36 6.91
CA THR A 156 -17.77 -8.71 7.08
C THR A 156 -18.10 -8.81 8.57
N SER A 157 -19.35 -8.54 8.95
CA SER A 157 -19.83 -8.48 10.34
C SER A 157 -19.85 -9.83 11.10
N GLY A 158 -19.11 -10.83 10.61
CA GLY A 158 -18.96 -12.15 11.20
C GLY A 158 -17.61 -12.38 11.87
N GLN A 159 -17.37 -13.60 12.34
CA GLN A 159 -16.06 -14.02 12.82
C GLN A 159 -15.13 -14.26 11.64
N SER A 160 -14.03 -13.51 11.57
CA SER A 160 -13.00 -13.72 10.56
C SER A 160 -12.41 -15.13 10.70
N THR A 161 -12.14 -15.78 9.56
CA THR A 161 -11.65 -17.15 9.54
C THR A 161 -10.24 -17.20 8.97
N ILE A 162 -9.39 -18.03 9.58
CA ILE A 162 -8.06 -18.36 9.05
C ILE A 162 -8.02 -19.86 8.77
N GLN A 163 -7.80 -20.21 7.50
CA GLN A 163 -7.84 -21.60 7.04
C GLN A 163 -6.50 -21.99 6.41
N PRO A 164 -5.94 -23.17 6.72
CA PRO A 164 -4.72 -23.63 6.06
C PRO A 164 -5.03 -23.89 4.58
N ILE A 165 -4.18 -23.37 3.69
CA ILE A 165 -4.28 -23.55 2.24
C ILE A 165 -3.19 -24.51 1.77
N PHE A 166 -1.94 -24.23 2.14
CA PHE A 166 -0.79 -24.94 1.61
C PHE A 166 0.34 -25.02 2.64
N GLU A 167 1.14 -26.08 2.58
CA GLU A 167 2.36 -26.23 3.37
C GLU A 167 3.48 -26.77 2.48
N PHE A 168 4.72 -26.32 2.74
CA PHE A 168 5.89 -26.81 2.00
C PHE A 168 7.17 -26.62 2.80
N PRO A 169 8.20 -27.45 2.55
CA PRO A 169 9.53 -27.21 3.10
C PRO A 169 10.10 -25.92 2.54
N LEU A 170 10.62 -25.07 3.42
CA LEU A 170 11.28 -23.82 3.04
C LEU A 170 12.60 -24.14 2.31
N HIS A 171 12.88 -23.43 1.22
CA HIS A 171 14.14 -23.60 0.51
C HIS A 171 15.33 -23.24 1.42
N ILE A 172 16.44 -23.97 1.31
CA ILE A 172 17.61 -23.79 2.19
C ILE A 172 18.23 -22.39 2.08
N SER A 173 18.19 -21.76 0.90
CA SER A 173 18.68 -20.38 0.73
C SER A 173 17.82 -19.34 1.45
N MET A 174 16.59 -19.71 1.83
CA MET A 174 15.70 -18.85 2.62
C MET A 174 15.92 -19.06 4.12
N THR A 175 16.56 -20.16 4.51
CA THR A 175 16.98 -20.40 5.90
C THR A 175 18.06 -19.41 6.30
N GLY A 176 17.80 -18.62 7.35
CA GLY A 176 18.73 -17.59 7.83
C GLY A 176 18.42 -16.18 7.33
N LYS A 177 17.43 -16.00 6.43
CA LYS A 177 16.83 -14.69 6.16
C LYS A 177 15.93 -14.28 7.32
N TYR A 178 16.01 -13.03 7.73
CA TYR A 178 15.35 -12.56 8.96
C TYR A 178 14.75 -11.17 8.78
N TYR A 179 13.93 -10.75 9.77
CA TYR A 179 13.20 -9.48 9.76
C TYR A 179 12.38 -9.28 8.48
N TRP A 180 11.61 -10.30 8.12
CA TRP A 180 10.69 -10.20 7.00
C TRP A 180 9.59 -9.19 7.33
N SER A 181 9.35 -8.23 6.44
CA SER A 181 8.28 -7.25 6.56
C SER A 181 7.60 -7.03 5.22
N ALA A 182 6.30 -7.26 5.14
CA ALA A 182 5.49 -6.81 4.01
C ALA A 182 5.13 -5.33 4.20
N ASP A 183 5.31 -4.53 3.16
CA ASP A 183 4.75 -3.18 3.15
C ASP A 183 3.26 -3.28 2.80
N PRO A 184 2.33 -2.92 3.70
CA PRO A 184 0.90 -3.06 3.43
C PRO A 184 0.37 -2.08 2.37
N TYR A 185 1.19 -1.14 1.90
CA TYR A 185 0.82 -0.14 0.88
C TYR A 185 1.45 -0.38 -0.50
N SER A 186 2.24 -1.44 -0.65
CA SER A 186 2.88 -1.77 -1.92
C SER A 186 2.90 -3.29 -2.15
N ASP A 187 3.27 -3.72 -3.35
CA ASP A 187 3.44 -5.13 -3.69
C ASP A 187 4.82 -5.66 -3.25
N GLU A 188 5.38 -5.13 -2.16
CA GLU A 188 6.79 -5.30 -1.81
C GLU A 188 6.98 -5.92 -0.42
N ILE A 189 7.87 -6.90 -0.38
CA ILE A 189 8.23 -7.64 0.83
C ILE A 189 9.73 -7.54 0.99
N TYR A 190 10.13 -7.15 2.19
CA TYR A 190 11.50 -6.88 2.52
C TYR A 190 12.04 -7.95 3.47
N TYR A 191 13.31 -8.28 3.34
CA TYR A 191 14.02 -9.13 4.30
C TYR A 191 15.49 -8.74 4.40
N SER A 192 16.11 -9.09 5.51
CA SER A 192 17.52 -8.85 5.76
C SER A 192 18.33 -10.14 5.70
N THR A 193 19.59 -10.00 5.28
CA THR A 193 20.61 -11.05 5.40
C THR A 193 21.84 -10.49 6.09
N SER A 194 22.46 -11.29 6.96
CA SER A 194 23.80 -11.01 7.49
C SER A 194 24.83 -11.90 6.81
N VAL A 195 26.02 -11.34 6.58
CA VAL A 195 27.19 -12.14 6.24
C VAL A 195 27.78 -12.65 7.55
N THR A 196 27.91 -13.97 7.67
CA THR A 196 28.39 -14.62 8.90
C THR A 196 29.77 -14.08 9.29
N GLY A 197 29.89 -13.47 10.48
CA GLY A 197 31.15 -12.91 10.98
C GLY A 197 31.35 -11.42 10.74
N GLU A 198 30.50 -10.78 9.93
CA GLU A 198 30.49 -9.32 9.74
C GLU A 198 29.17 -8.72 10.25
N HIS A 199 29.25 -7.61 10.99
CA HIS A 199 28.08 -6.86 11.45
C HIS A 199 27.43 -6.04 10.31
N THR A 200 27.34 -6.64 9.13
CA THR A 200 26.75 -6.06 7.93
C THR A 200 25.40 -6.70 7.67
N SER A 201 24.34 -5.88 7.67
CA SER A 201 23.02 -6.29 7.20
C SER A 201 22.76 -5.68 5.82
N THR A 202 22.30 -6.51 4.89
CA THR A 202 21.87 -6.11 3.54
C THR A 202 20.36 -6.27 3.44
N LEU A 203 19.68 -5.26 2.89
CA LEU A 203 18.22 -5.28 2.72
C LEU A 203 17.87 -5.68 1.29
N PHE A 204 17.03 -6.70 1.18
CA PHE A 204 16.49 -7.21 -0.08
C PHE A 204 14.99 -6.95 -0.15
N MET A 205 14.48 -6.86 -1.39
CA MET A 205 13.06 -6.77 -1.70
C MET A 205 12.64 -7.85 -2.69
N ILE A 206 11.48 -8.46 -2.45
CA ILE A 206 10.78 -9.37 -3.35
C ILE A 206 9.38 -8.83 -3.57
N LYS A 207 8.86 -8.92 -4.80
CA LYS A 207 7.46 -8.60 -5.08
C LYS A 207 6.53 -9.66 -4.48
N SER A 208 5.41 -9.28 -3.86
CA SER A 208 4.47 -10.19 -3.18
C SER A 208 4.06 -11.39 -4.03
N LYS A 209 3.73 -11.17 -5.31
CA LYS A 209 3.41 -12.24 -6.29
C LYS A 209 4.52 -13.28 -6.51
N LYS A 210 5.77 -12.97 -6.19
CA LYS A 210 6.92 -13.88 -6.27
C LYS A 210 7.26 -14.54 -4.93
N LEU A 211 6.63 -14.14 -3.82
CA LEU A 211 6.97 -14.62 -2.48
C LEU A 211 6.91 -16.13 -2.37
N LEU A 212 5.79 -16.74 -2.80
CA LEU A 212 5.61 -18.19 -2.72
C LEU A 212 6.71 -18.93 -3.49
N PHE A 213 7.07 -18.44 -4.67
CA PHE A 213 8.12 -19.02 -5.49
C PHE A 213 9.49 -18.86 -4.82
N ALA A 214 9.80 -17.68 -4.30
CA ALA A 214 11.04 -17.43 -3.56
C ALA A 214 11.18 -18.33 -2.34
N LEU A 215 10.14 -18.43 -1.50
CA LEU A 215 10.17 -19.28 -0.31
C LEU A 215 10.37 -20.77 -0.66
N ARG A 216 9.81 -21.24 -1.79
CA ARG A 216 9.84 -22.65 -2.17
C ARG A 216 11.07 -23.05 -2.98
N TYR A 217 11.53 -22.19 -3.89
CA TYR A 217 12.58 -22.50 -4.87
C TYR A 217 13.87 -21.72 -4.65
N GLY A 218 13.88 -20.73 -3.75
CA GLY A 218 15.12 -20.09 -3.33
C GLY A 218 15.50 -18.82 -4.09
N ASP A 219 14.59 -18.21 -4.86
CA ASP A 219 14.86 -16.95 -5.57
C ASP A 219 15.15 -15.80 -4.61
N ASP A 220 16.34 -15.23 -4.72
CA ASP A 220 16.71 -14.03 -3.99
C ASP A 220 15.99 -12.78 -4.49
N GLY A 221 15.77 -11.84 -3.58
CA GLY A 221 15.25 -10.52 -3.89
C GLY A 221 16.29 -9.61 -4.57
N ILE A 222 15.84 -8.41 -4.89
CA ILE A 222 16.68 -7.33 -5.40
C ILE A 222 17.26 -6.57 -4.20
N VAL A 223 18.53 -6.21 -4.24
CA VAL A 223 19.17 -5.40 -3.19
C VAL A 223 18.60 -3.97 -3.23
N VAL A 224 18.04 -3.51 -2.11
CA VAL A 224 17.48 -2.15 -1.96
C VAL A 224 18.36 -1.27 -1.09
N SER A 225 19.04 -1.84 -0.09
CA SER A 225 20.07 -1.13 0.67
C SER A 225 21.34 -1.97 0.67
N PRO A 226 22.47 -1.41 0.19
CA PRO A 226 23.74 -2.13 0.20
C PRO A 226 24.21 -2.42 1.63
N PRO A 227 25.17 -3.36 1.80
CA PRO A 227 25.65 -3.77 3.11
C PRO A 227 26.14 -2.56 3.91
N HIS A 228 25.62 -2.39 5.11
CA HIS A 228 26.05 -1.31 6.01
C HIS A 228 26.62 -1.93 7.28
N THR A 229 27.90 -1.68 7.58
CA THR A 229 28.68 -2.27 8.68
C THR A 229 28.21 -1.91 10.09
N LYS A 230 27.13 -1.13 10.19
CA LYS A 230 26.65 -0.54 11.45
C LYS A 230 25.16 -0.71 11.65
N ARG A 231 24.42 -1.11 10.62
CA ARG A 231 22.97 -1.33 10.69
C ARG A 231 22.73 -2.81 10.81
N LEU A 232 22.04 -3.20 11.87
CA LEU A 232 21.85 -4.61 12.22
C LEU A 232 20.47 -5.11 11.79
N HIS A 233 19.51 -4.20 11.63
CA HIS A 233 18.11 -4.53 11.45
C HIS A 233 17.44 -3.53 10.53
N TYR A 234 16.52 -4.04 9.71
CA TYR A 234 15.67 -3.26 8.84
C TYR A 234 14.22 -3.75 8.96
N ILE A 235 13.29 -2.82 9.12
CA ILE A 235 11.85 -3.02 8.93
C ILE A 235 11.40 -1.97 7.94
N VAL A 236 10.56 -2.35 6.98
CA VAL A 236 9.95 -1.42 6.04
C VAL A 236 8.43 -1.49 6.18
N SER A 237 7.79 -0.34 6.34
CA SER A 237 6.33 -0.22 6.35
C SER A 237 5.91 1.14 5.83
N GLY A 238 4.92 1.17 4.92
CA GLY A 238 4.40 2.40 4.35
C GLY A 238 5.45 3.21 3.59
N ASN A 239 6.39 2.57 2.89
CA ASN A 239 7.55 3.19 2.23
C ASN A 239 8.52 3.92 3.21
N VAL A 240 8.46 3.60 4.50
CA VAL A 240 9.41 4.10 5.49
C VAL A 240 10.27 2.94 5.97
N MET A 241 11.59 3.10 5.84
CA MET A 241 12.59 2.17 6.33
C MET A 241 13.06 2.59 7.71
N PHE A 242 12.87 1.70 8.66
CA PHE A 242 13.38 1.78 10.01
C PHE A 242 14.60 0.87 10.14
N SER A 243 15.67 1.37 10.73
CA SER A 243 16.84 0.56 11.04
C SER A 243 17.47 0.97 12.35
N TYR A 244 18.16 0.06 13.02
CA TYR A 244 18.96 0.40 14.19
C TYR A 244 20.38 -0.12 14.04
N GLY A 245 21.30 0.57 14.71
CA GLY A 245 22.72 0.33 14.63
C GLY A 245 23.50 0.80 15.84
N LEU A 246 24.76 0.43 15.88
CA LEU A 246 25.69 0.92 16.91
C LEU A 246 26.26 2.28 16.48
N GLY A 247 26.34 3.22 17.43
CA GLY A 247 26.86 4.58 17.20
C GLY A 247 28.37 4.65 16.96
N ASP A 248 28.80 5.66 16.22
CA ASP A 248 30.18 5.80 15.69
C ASP A 248 31.23 6.39 16.64
N GLN A 249 30.81 7.17 17.64
CA GLN A 249 31.72 8.06 18.38
C GLN A 249 31.93 7.72 19.86
N SER A 250 31.27 6.70 20.39
CA SER A 250 31.57 6.31 21.76
C SER A 250 32.83 5.44 21.76
N ILE A 251 33.94 6.02 22.22
CA ILE A 251 35.19 5.32 22.62
C ILE A 251 34.90 4.16 23.61
N GLU A 252 33.68 4.11 24.17
CA GLU A 252 33.20 3.09 25.08
C GLU A 252 32.00 2.24 24.57
N GLY A 253 31.42 2.50 23.38
CA GLY A 253 30.43 1.62 22.72
C GLY A 253 29.02 1.50 23.36
N HIS A 254 28.37 2.61 23.75
CA HIS A 254 27.12 2.59 24.54
C HIS A 254 25.86 3.11 23.84
N ASP A 255 25.97 3.62 22.62
CA ASP A 255 24.86 4.30 21.95
C ASP A 255 24.19 3.41 20.91
N LEU A 256 22.87 3.20 21.08
CA LEU A 256 21.99 2.68 20.04
C LEU A 256 21.49 3.84 19.19
N VAL A 257 21.70 3.76 17.88
CA VAL A 257 21.19 4.75 16.93
C VAL A 257 20.08 4.12 16.10
N GLY A 258 18.86 4.62 16.28
CA GLY A 258 17.72 4.34 15.42
C GLY A 258 17.69 5.31 14.25
N TYR A 259 17.45 4.82 13.04
CA TYR A 259 17.36 5.60 11.81
C TYR A 259 16.01 5.35 11.16
N MET A 260 15.38 6.43 10.70
CA MET A 260 14.17 6.40 9.90
C MET A 260 14.42 7.16 8.60
N LYS A 261 14.21 6.53 7.45
CA LYS A 261 14.33 7.18 6.14
C LYS A 261 13.27 6.67 5.17
N SER A 262 13.04 7.40 4.08
CA SER A 262 12.25 6.90 2.94
C SER A 262 12.91 5.64 2.35
N ALA A 263 12.11 4.64 1.96
CA ALA A 263 12.62 3.44 1.29
C ALA A 263 12.96 3.73 -0.19
N ASN A 264 12.17 4.60 -0.85
CA ASN A 264 12.38 4.99 -2.24
C ASN A 264 13.55 5.97 -2.45
N ASN A 265 13.82 6.85 -1.49
CA ASN A 265 14.87 7.86 -1.62
C ASN A 265 15.98 7.64 -0.58
N SER A 266 16.92 6.74 -0.90
CA SER A 266 18.02 6.41 0.01
C SER A 266 19.01 7.56 0.23
N SER A 267 18.98 8.60 -0.62
CA SER A 267 19.87 9.77 -0.55
C SER A 267 19.39 10.89 0.37
N GLU A 268 18.12 10.89 0.79
CA GLU A 268 17.60 11.94 1.69
C GLU A 268 17.99 11.70 3.15
N PHE A 269 18.23 12.80 3.87
CA PHE A 269 18.53 12.80 5.30
C PHE A 269 17.33 12.26 6.09
N GLY A 270 17.50 11.08 6.68
CA GLY A 270 16.54 10.51 7.62
C GLY A 270 16.61 11.14 9.02
N ILE A 271 15.66 10.77 9.89
CA ILE A 271 15.73 11.07 11.32
C ILE A 271 16.65 10.05 11.98
N SER A 272 17.66 10.51 12.72
CA SER A 272 18.49 9.65 13.57
C SER A 272 18.24 9.96 15.05
N CYS A 273 17.89 8.92 15.80
CA CYS A 273 17.64 8.93 17.22
C CYS A 273 18.77 8.23 17.94
N THR A 274 19.46 8.92 18.85
CA THR A 274 20.49 8.28 19.69
C THR A 274 19.92 8.05 21.08
N ALA A 275 20.11 6.85 21.61
CA ALA A 275 19.75 6.51 22.97
C ALA A 275 20.85 5.69 23.64
N LYS A 276 21.10 6.00 24.91
CA LYS A 276 22.13 5.35 25.72
C LYS A 276 21.59 4.03 26.27
N ILE A 277 22.32 2.94 26.07
CA ILE A 277 22.00 1.64 26.65
C ILE A 277 22.56 1.63 28.08
N SER A 278 21.69 1.43 29.08
CA SER A 278 22.06 1.50 30.50
C SER A 278 22.82 0.28 31.00
N ASP A 279 22.77 -0.87 30.31
CA ASP A 279 23.36 -2.12 30.80
C ASP A 279 24.37 -2.73 29.80
N TYR A 280 25.65 -2.76 30.21
CA TYR A 280 26.79 -3.12 29.37
C TYR A 280 26.94 -4.64 29.16
N HIS A 281 26.42 -5.46 30.07
CA HIS A 281 26.77 -6.88 30.13
C HIS A 281 25.95 -7.80 29.19
N GLU A 282 24.88 -7.31 28.56
CA GLU A 282 24.07 -8.08 27.59
C GLU A 282 24.24 -7.63 26.11
N ARG A 283 25.34 -6.91 25.80
CA ARG A 283 25.68 -6.22 24.53
C ARG A 283 25.29 -6.87 23.19
N PHE A 284 25.05 -8.17 23.13
CA PHE A 284 24.73 -8.88 21.88
C PHE A 284 23.57 -9.88 21.98
N ARG A 285 23.01 -10.11 23.18
CA ARG A 285 21.88 -11.06 23.35
C ARG A 285 20.52 -10.38 23.32
N THR A 286 20.45 -9.09 23.58
CA THR A 286 19.19 -8.37 23.74
C THR A 286 19.23 -6.99 23.07
N LEU A 287 19.71 -6.92 21.82
CA LEU A 287 19.35 -5.78 20.96
C LEU A 287 17.81 -5.67 20.95
N PRO A 288 17.23 -4.47 21.09
CA PRO A 288 15.79 -4.34 21.16
C PRO A 288 15.17 -4.85 19.87
N SER A 289 14.47 -5.99 19.99
CA SER A 289 13.74 -6.58 18.88
C SER A 289 12.42 -5.84 18.74
N PHE A 290 12.36 -4.85 17.86
CA PHE A 290 11.08 -4.47 17.28
C PHE A 290 10.51 -5.72 16.63
N GLN A 291 9.36 -6.17 17.09
CA GLN A 291 8.69 -7.31 16.48
C GLN A 291 7.83 -6.86 15.30
N ALA A 292 7.37 -5.60 15.31
CA ALA A 292 6.70 -4.97 14.20
C ALA A 292 6.75 -3.43 14.34
N VAL A 293 6.87 -2.73 13.21
CA VAL A 293 6.59 -1.30 13.09
C VAL A 293 5.68 -1.13 11.87
N ILE A 294 4.48 -0.60 12.10
CA ILE A 294 3.43 -0.39 11.11
C ILE A 294 3.21 1.11 10.97
N VAL A 295 3.40 1.64 9.77
CA VAL A 295 3.01 3.01 9.43
C VAL A 295 1.59 2.96 8.87
N ILE A 296 0.65 3.65 9.50
CA ILE A 296 -0.69 3.86 8.97
C ILE A 296 -0.69 5.17 8.19
N ARG A 297 -0.92 5.08 6.88
CA ARG A 297 -0.99 6.23 5.97
C ARG A 297 -2.32 6.97 6.09
N ASP A 298 -2.34 8.15 5.50
CA ASP A 298 -3.40 9.14 5.68
C ASP A 298 -4.77 8.60 5.30
N VAL A 299 -4.90 7.84 4.21
CA VAL A 299 -6.16 7.21 3.78
C VAL A 299 -6.78 6.35 4.88
N ASP A 300 -6.04 5.40 5.40
CA ASP A 300 -6.58 4.50 6.42
C ASP A 300 -6.70 5.20 7.78
N TYR A 301 -5.78 6.14 8.07
CA TYR A 301 -5.87 7.01 9.26
C TYR A 301 -7.17 7.83 9.26
N CYS A 302 -7.61 8.26 8.08
CA CYS A 302 -8.85 8.95 7.82
C CYS A 302 -10.07 8.09 8.16
N LEU A 303 -10.10 6.85 7.62
CA LEU A 303 -11.16 5.87 7.90
C LEU A 303 -11.27 5.55 9.39
N LEU A 304 -10.13 5.45 10.07
CA LEU A 304 -10.07 5.23 11.52
C LEU A 304 -10.64 6.40 12.32
N ASN A 305 -10.50 7.64 11.85
CA ASN A 305 -11.11 8.81 12.49
C ASN A 305 -12.60 8.98 12.16
N GLY A 306 -13.17 8.19 11.25
CA GLY A 306 -14.54 8.37 10.78
C GLY A 306 -14.75 9.72 10.09
N LEU A 307 -13.70 10.25 9.46
CA LEU A 307 -13.80 11.47 8.64
C LEU A 307 -14.49 11.13 7.31
N ASP A 308 -15.26 12.09 6.81
CA ASP A 308 -16.12 11.92 5.63
C ASP A 308 -15.31 11.59 4.37
N ASP A 309 -15.79 10.63 3.57
CA ASP A 309 -15.09 10.04 2.41
C ASP A 309 -14.54 11.10 1.45
N TYR A 310 -15.21 12.25 1.34
CA TYR A 310 -14.82 13.35 0.45
C TYR A 310 -13.45 13.95 0.79
N TYR A 311 -13.16 14.21 2.07
CA TYR A 311 -11.89 14.85 2.46
C TYR A 311 -10.73 13.87 2.35
N CYS A 312 -10.98 12.61 2.75
CA CYS A 312 -9.98 11.55 2.69
C CYS A 312 -9.66 11.15 1.25
N LYS A 313 -10.66 11.14 0.37
CA LYS A 313 -10.48 10.93 -1.06
C LYS A 313 -9.69 12.07 -1.71
N LYS A 314 -9.97 13.33 -1.35
CA LYS A 314 -9.21 14.48 -1.88
C LYS A 314 -7.72 14.40 -1.51
N GLU A 315 -7.41 13.98 -0.29
CA GLU A 315 -6.02 13.80 0.18
C GLU A 315 -5.36 12.57 -0.46
N TYR A 316 -6.11 11.48 -0.67
CA TYR A 316 -5.67 10.31 -1.44
C TYR A 316 -5.35 10.65 -2.90
N ASP A 317 -6.24 11.37 -3.57
CA ASP A 317 -6.08 11.74 -4.97
C ASP A 317 -4.85 12.64 -5.13
N ALA A 318 -4.63 13.58 -4.21
CA ALA A 318 -3.40 14.38 -4.15
C ALA A 318 -2.15 13.51 -3.97
N PHE A 319 -2.19 12.53 -3.06
CA PHE A 319 -1.08 11.58 -2.86
C PHE A 319 -0.79 10.73 -4.11
N MET A 320 -1.83 10.25 -4.80
CA MET A 320 -1.70 9.45 -6.01
C MET A 320 -1.12 10.26 -7.18
N ILE A 321 -1.45 11.55 -7.26
CA ILE A 321 -0.89 12.51 -8.22
C ILE A 321 0.58 12.82 -7.90
N ASP A 322 0.89 13.15 -6.64
CA ASP A 322 2.25 13.53 -6.21
C ASP A 322 3.27 12.40 -6.38
N ASN A 323 2.84 11.14 -6.25
CA ASN A 323 3.69 9.98 -6.46
C ASN A 323 3.64 9.42 -7.90
N GLY A 324 2.92 10.10 -8.81
CA GLY A 324 2.87 9.75 -10.22
C GLY A 324 2.10 8.47 -10.55
N TYR A 325 1.26 7.98 -9.64
CA TYR A 325 0.42 6.80 -9.87
C TYR A 325 -0.82 7.13 -10.70
N VAL A 326 -1.29 8.38 -10.64
CA VAL A 326 -2.41 8.88 -11.43
C VAL A 326 -1.98 10.20 -12.05
N VAL A 327 -2.05 10.30 -13.37
CA VAL A 327 -1.89 11.58 -14.07
C VAL A 327 -3.16 12.36 -13.78
N GLU A 328 -3.03 13.54 -13.17
CA GLU A 328 -4.13 14.45 -12.89
C GLU A 328 -5.01 14.56 -14.16
N GLU A 329 -6.27 14.08 -14.10
CA GLU A 329 -7.24 14.18 -15.21
C GLU A 329 -7.71 15.64 -15.42
N GLY A 330 -6.90 16.61 -15.02
CA GLY A 330 -7.01 17.97 -15.51
C GLY A 330 -6.55 17.99 -16.95
N MET A 331 -7.43 18.37 -17.88
CA MET A 331 -6.98 18.77 -19.20
C MET A 331 -5.90 19.83 -19.00
N SER A 332 -4.64 19.50 -19.32
CA SER A 332 -3.53 20.44 -19.18
C SER A 332 -3.91 21.76 -19.84
N SER A 333 -3.45 22.91 -19.32
CA SER A 333 -3.83 24.20 -19.89
C SER A 333 -3.52 24.30 -21.39
N GLY A 334 -2.51 23.56 -21.86
CA GLY A 334 -2.19 23.39 -23.28
C GLY A 334 -3.25 22.61 -24.07
N THR A 335 -3.83 21.56 -23.49
CA THR A 335 -4.92 20.78 -24.11
C THR A 335 -6.20 21.61 -24.23
N VAL A 336 -6.52 22.41 -23.20
CA VAL A 336 -7.65 23.35 -23.23
C VAL A 336 -7.43 24.43 -24.29
N PHE A 337 -6.22 25.00 -24.36
CA PHE A 337 -5.87 26.00 -25.37
C PHE A 337 -5.96 25.46 -26.80
N LEU A 338 -5.47 24.23 -27.04
CA LEU A 338 -5.60 23.54 -28.33
C LEU A 338 -7.06 23.32 -28.71
N LEU A 339 -7.90 22.92 -27.76
CA LEU A 339 -9.33 22.68 -28.02
C LEU A 339 -10.04 23.99 -28.39
N VAL A 340 -9.76 25.09 -27.68
CA VAL A 340 -10.25 26.42 -28.03
C VAL A 340 -9.78 26.87 -29.42
N LEU A 341 -8.52 26.63 -29.77
CA LEU A 341 -7.97 26.95 -31.09
C LEU A 341 -8.68 26.16 -32.21
N VAL A 342 -8.93 24.87 -32.02
CA VAL A 342 -9.64 24.01 -32.99
C VAL A 342 -11.09 24.48 -33.18
N VAL A 343 -11.77 24.85 -32.10
CA VAL A 343 -13.12 25.43 -32.18
C VAL A 343 -13.09 26.76 -32.93
N PHE A 344 -12.12 27.63 -32.66
CA PHE A 344 -11.98 28.90 -33.37
C PHE A 344 -11.70 28.71 -34.86
N LEU A 345 -10.77 27.83 -35.22
CA LEU A 345 -10.43 27.52 -36.62
C LEU A 345 -11.60 26.90 -37.37
N SER A 346 -12.37 26.02 -36.73
CA SER A 346 -13.57 25.42 -37.37
C SER A 346 -14.65 26.46 -37.64
N ILE A 347 -14.89 27.40 -36.72
CA ILE A 347 -15.79 28.55 -36.96
C ILE A 347 -15.29 29.41 -38.13
N LEU A 348 -13.98 29.66 -38.19
CA LEU A 348 -13.38 30.48 -39.25
C LEU A 348 -13.49 29.81 -40.63
N VAL A 349 -13.28 28.50 -40.71
CA VAL A 349 -13.53 27.71 -41.94
C VAL A 349 -15.00 27.77 -42.33
N LEU A 350 -15.92 27.65 -41.37
CA LEU A 350 -17.36 27.70 -41.64
C LEU A 350 -17.80 29.08 -42.14
N LEU A 351 -17.25 30.16 -41.59
CA LEU A 351 -17.44 31.53 -42.08
C LEU A 351 -16.86 31.72 -43.49
N LEU A 352 -15.68 31.16 -43.78
CA LEU A 352 -15.10 31.20 -45.12
C LEU A 352 -15.97 30.46 -46.13
N LEU A 353 -16.48 29.28 -45.79
CA LEU A 353 -17.41 28.53 -46.63
C LEU A 353 -18.70 29.30 -46.89
N LEU A 354 -19.28 29.92 -45.85
CA LEU A 354 -20.45 30.80 -46.01
C LEU A 354 -20.14 31.99 -46.92
N CYS A 355 -18.95 32.60 -46.77
CA CYS A 355 -18.53 33.72 -47.61
C CYS A 355 -18.37 33.30 -49.07
N VAL A 356 -17.74 32.16 -49.35
CA VAL A 356 -17.61 31.59 -50.71
C VAL A 356 -18.99 31.26 -51.29
N CYS A 357 -19.89 30.65 -50.51
CA CYS A 357 -21.26 30.37 -50.94
C CYS A 357 -22.04 31.66 -51.24
N CYS A 358 -21.91 32.70 -50.40
CA CYS A 358 -22.52 34.01 -50.63
C CYS A 358 -21.95 34.69 -51.88
N MET A 359 -20.63 34.65 -52.07
CA MET A 359 -19.98 35.20 -53.26
C MET A 359 -20.42 34.48 -54.53
N LYS A 360 -20.47 33.15 -54.50
CA LYS A 360 -20.97 32.33 -55.62
C LYS A 360 -22.43 32.68 -55.95
N ARG A 361 -23.29 32.80 -54.93
CA ARG A 361 -24.69 33.20 -55.12
C ARG A 361 -24.84 34.61 -55.68
N ASN A 362 -24.02 35.57 -55.24
CA ASN A 362 -24.03 36.92 -55.80
C ASN A 362 -23.51 36.96 -57.25
N LEU A 363 -22.51 36.14 -57.58
CA LEU A 363 -22.03 35.96 -58.95
C LEU A 363 -23.12 35.34 -59.83
N GLU A 364 -23.76 34.25 -59.41
CA GLU A 364 -24.86 33.63 -60.15
C GLU A 364 -26.03 34.62 -60.36
N ASN A 365 -26.41 35.39 -59.34
CA ASN A 365 -27.44 36.42 -59.46
C ASN A 365 -27.05 37.53 -60.46
N SER A 366 -25.76 37.86 -60.60
CA SER A 366 -25.30 38.84 -61.59
C SER A 366 -25.30 38.34 -63.04
N TYR A 367 -25.29 37.01 -63.25
CA TYR A 367 -25.42 36.42 -64.59
C TYR A 367 -26.87 36.27 -65.07
N PHE A 368 -27.85 36.25 -64.17
CA PHE A 368 -29.28 36.15 -64.51
C PHE A 368 -29.96 37.50 -64.81
N GLU A 369 -29.22 38.62 -64.73
CA GLU A 369 -29.72 39.95 -65.11
C GLU A 369 -29.50 40.30 -66.60
N GLU A 370 -29.07 39.34 -67.43
CA GLU A 370 -29.12 39.49 -68.87
C GLU A 370 -30.53 39.09 -69.35
N LYS A 371 -31.34 40.11 -69.69
CA LYS A 371 -32.69 39.98 -70.25
C LYS A 371 -32.73 38.96 -71.39
N GLY A 372 -33.10 37.73 -71.07
CA GLY A 372 -33.50 36.73 -72.05
C GLY A 372 -34.75 37.20 -72.77
N GLN A 373 -34.57 37.85 -73.93
CA GLN A 373 -35.64 37.97 -74.90
C GLN A 373 -36.07 36.56 -75.31
N PRO A 374 -37.37 36.23 -75.29
CA PRO A 374 -37.84 34.94 -75.76
C PRO A 374 -37.64 34.86 -77.27
N THR A 375 -36.72 33.99 -77.72
CA THR A 375 -36.60 33.64 -79.14
C THR A 375 -37.82 32.84 -79.56
N VAL A 376 -38.68 33.48 -80.35
CA VAL A 376 -39.86 32.88 -80.98
C VAL A 376 -39.40 31.95 -82.10
N TYR A 377 -39.31 30.65 -81.81
CA TYR A 377 -39.24 29.59 -82.81
C TYR A 377 -40.55 28.81 -82.74
N TYR A 378 -41.57 29.21 -83.52
CA TYR A 378 -42.56 28.36 -84.19
C TYR A 378 -43.76 29.23 -84.63
N PRO A 379 -44.08 29.29 -85.94
CA PRO A 379 -45.26 29.98 -86.43
C PRO A 379 -46.48 29.05 -86.42
N ASN A 380 -47.61 29.56 -85.94
CA ASN A 380 -48.98 29.13 -86.21
C ASN A 380 -49.37 27.67 -85.89
N LEU A 381 -50.03 27.47 -84.74
CA LEU A 381 -51.11 26.48 -84.63
C LEU A 381 -52.30 27.05 -83.82
N PRO A 382 -53.55 26.70 -84.16
CA PRO A 382 -54.74 27.40 -83.67
C PRO A 382 -55.08 27.02 -82.23
N ARG A 383 -55.62 28.00 -81.50
CA ARG A 383 -56.35 27.82 -80.24
C ARG A 383 -57.43 26.74 -80.37
N ASN A 384 -57.26 25.61 -79.68
CA ASN A 384 -58.38 24.91 -79.07
C ASN A 384 -57.89 24.02 -77.91
N PRO A 385 -58.42 24.19 -76.68
CA PRO A 385 -58.04 23.37 -75.53
C PRO A 385 -59.08 22.26 -75.34
N SER A 386 -58.85 21.12 -75.96
CA SER A 386 -59.54 19.88 -75.65
C SER A 386 -58.71 18.73 -76.20
N PHE A 387 -58.58 17.66 -75.43
CA PHE A 387 -57.66 16.53 -75.59
C PHE A 387 -56.25 16.75 -75.04
N LEU A 388 -56.12 16.57 -73.73
CA LEU A 388 -55.08 15.74 -73.14
C LEU A 388 -55.61 15.31 -71.77
N ASP A 389 -56.56 14.38 -71.88
CA ASP A 389 -56.95 13.50 -70.78
C ASP A 389 -56.10 12.23 -70.89
N ASP A 390 -55.92 11.62 -69.74
CA ASP A 390 -55.55 10.23 -69.50
C ASP A 390 -54.13 9.70 -69.78
N SER A 391 -53.56 9.28 -68.64
CA SER A 391 -52.97 7.96 -68.43
C SER A 391 -51.51 7.75 -68.85
N VAL A 392 -50.66 7.37 -67.90
CA VAL A 392 -50.38 5.96 -67.58
C VAL A 392 -49.30 5.93 -66.49
N ASP A 393 -49.75 5.51 -65.30
CA ASP A 393 -49.14 4.60 -64.33
C ASP A 393 -47.66 4.19 -64.44
N THR A 394 -46.99 4.36 -63.29
CA THR A 394 -46.07 3.42 -62.59
C THR A 394 -44.82 2.91 -63.36
N TRP A 395 -43.69 2.66 -62.71
CA TRP A 395 -43.36 1.37 -62.12
C TRP A 395 -42.18 1.51 -61.13
N ARG A 396 -42.22 0.63 -60.13
CA ARG A 396 -41.27 0.39 -59.05
C ARG A 396 -39.86 0.06 -59.55
N HIS A 397 -38.84 0.49 -58.79
CA HIS A 397 -37.98 -0.42 -58.03
C HIS A 397 -37.31 0.29 -56.86
#